data_AF-A0A821RB95-F1
#
_entry.id   AF-A0A821RB95-F1
#
_cell.length_a   1.000
_cell.length_b   1.000
_cell.length_c   1.000
_cell.angle_alpha   90.00
_cell.angle_beta   90.00
_cell.angle_gamma   90.00
#
_symmetry.space_group_name_H-M   'P 1'
#
loop_
_entity.id
_entity.type
_entity.pdbx_description
1 polymer ?
#
loop_
_entity_poly.entity_id
_entity_poly.type
_entity_poly.pdbx_seq_one_letter_code
_entity_poly.pdbx_strand_id
1 'polypeptide(L)'
;MAGAYDTEQQRMIDRIKCITFREARDAGATFINRQWIADKIHRTTRFVTEWWEKSCDQCFADYSNAGPKLKLSRAAQDIIREASGHQRKSGSVVAKEIAKKQKEYVTRQTVNNYRRREGLKPFHVISRPLKSETHISD
;
A
#
# COMPACT_ATOMS: atom_id res chain seq x y z
N MET A 1 6.13 -18.23 -16.01
CA MET A 1 7.13 -18.39 -14.93
C MET A 1 7.61 -17.00 -14.50
N ALA A 2 6.74 -16.22 -13.85
CA ALA A 2 7.07 -14.88 -13.34
C ALA A 2 6.91 -14.92 -11.82
N GLY A 3 8.02 -14.95 -11.08
CA GLY A 3 7.94 -14.99 -9.62
C GLY A 3 9.19 -15.56 -8.95
N ALA A 4 10.11 -14.68 -8.59
CA ALA A 4 11.09 -14.79 -7.48
C ALA A 4 12.15 -13.67 -7.55
N TYR A 5 12.46 -13.18 -8.75
CA TYR A 5 13.66 -12.34 -8.99
C TYR A 5 13.43 -10.81 -9.01
N ASP A 6 12.18 -10.34 -8.90
CA ASP A 6 11.88 -8.90 -9.00
C ASP A 6 11.51 -8.28 -7.65
N THR A 7 12.41 -8.45 -6.67
CA THR A 7 12.29 -7.81 -5.36
C THR A 7 12.77 -6.36 -5.43
N GLU A 8 12.27 -5.50 -4.54
CA GLU A 8 12.74 -4.10 -4.47
C GLU A 8 14.24 -4.02 -4.12
N GLN A 9 14.74 -4.96 -3.32
CA GLN A 9 16.17 -5.12 -3.04
C GLN A 9 16.96 -5.37 -4.32
N GLN A 10 16.51 -6.29 -5.18
CA GLN A 10 17.17 -6.56 -6.45
C GLN A 10 17.12 -5.34 -7.38
N ARG A 11 15.96 -4.66 -7.46
CA ARG A 11 15.84 -3.42 -8.24
C ARG A 11 16.81 -2.35 -7.74
N MET A 12 17.00 -2.21 -6.43
CA MET A 12 17.96 -1.26 -5.87
C MET A 12 19.40 -1.59 -6.28
N ILE A 13 19.79 -2.86 -6.21
CA ILE A 13 21.10 -3.32 -6.69
C ILE A 13 21.28 -3.02 -8.18
N ASP A 14 20.25 -3.28 -8.99
CA ASP A 14 20.28 -3.04 -10.44
C ASP A 14 20.43 -1.53 -10.75
N ARG A 15 19.78 -0.65 -9.98
CA ARG A 15 19.92 0.82 -10.09
C ARG A 15 21.35 1.26 -9.80
N ILE A 16 21.96 0.74 -8.73
CA ILE A 16 23.35 1.05 -8.36
C ILE A 16 24.30 0.59 -9.48
N LYS A 17 24.14 -0.64 -9.96
CA LYS A 17 24.94 -1.16 -11.08
C LYS A 17 24.85 -0.29 -12.33
N CYS A 18 23.65 0.20 -12.69
CA CYS A 18 23.49 1.15 -13.81
C CYS A 18 24.38 2.39 -13.65
N ILE A 19 24.37 3.00 -12.47
CA ILE A 19 25.16 4.20 -12.18
C ILE A 19 26.66 3.89 -12.22
N THR A 20 27.09 2.80 -11.58
CA THR A 20 28.50 2.39 -11.57
C THR A 20 29.03 2.12 -12.99
N PHE A 21 28.24 1.45 -13.84
CA PHE A 21 28.64 1.21 -15.23
C PHE A 21 28.67 2.49 -16.07
N ARG A 22 27.79 3.46 -15.80
CA ARG A 22 27.87 4.80 -16.40
C ARG A 22 29.16 5.50 -15.98
N GLU A 23 29.50 5.51 -14.70
CA GLU A 23 30.74 6.11 -14.21
C GLU A 23 31.98 5.46 -14.83
N ALA A 24 31.98 4.13 -14.99
CA ALA A 24 33.03 3.43 -15.70
C ALA A 24 33.12 3.84 -17.19
N ARG A 25 31.98 4.04 -17.86
CA ARG A 25 31.93 4.57 -19.22
C ARG A 25 32.54 5.97 -19.29
N ASP A 26 32.14 6.85 -18.38
CA ASP A 26 32.60 8.24 -18.32
C ASP A 26 34.09 8.32 -17.96
N ALA A 27 34.61 7.34 -17.22
CA ALA A 27 36.03 7.15 -16.94
C ALA A 27 36.85 6.56 -18.11
N GLY A 28 36.20 6.26 -19.24
CA GLY A 28 36.88 5.84 -20.48
C GLY A 28 36.59 4.42 -20.95
N ALA A 29 35.72 3.65 -20.27
CA ALA A 29 35.27 2.35 -20.77
C ALA A 29 34.20 2.52 -21.87
N THR A 30 34.62 3.02 -23.04
CA THR A 30 33.75 3.44 -24.15
C THR A 30 32.87 2.34 -24.75
N PHE A 31 33.22 1.07 -24.56
CA PHE A 31 32.41 -0.07 -25.01
C PHE A 31 31.11 -0.22 -24.20
N ILE A 32 31.03 0.37 -23.01
CA ILE A 32 29.83 0.33 -22.17
C ILE A 32 28.79 1.25 -22.79
N ASN A 33 27.73 0.64 -23.34
CA ASN A 33 26.55 1.35 -23.82
C ASN A 33 25.30 0.90 -23.04
N ARG A 34 24.18 1.60 -23.25
CA ARG A 34 22.93 1.32 -22.52
C ARG A 34 22.40 -0.10 -22.75
N GLN A 35 22.57 -0.62 -23.96
CA GLN A 35 22.17 -1.99 -24.30
C GLN A 35 23.00 -3.01 -23.53
N TRP A 36 24.32 -2.81 -23.49
CA TRP A 36 25.25 -3.67 -22.76
C TRP A 36 24.91 -3.73 -21.27
N ILE A 37 24.59 -2.59 -20.65
CA ILE A 37 24.18 -2.56 -19.24
C ILE A 37 22.87 -3.33 -19.06
N ALA A 38 21.87 -3.09 -19.92
CA ALA A 38 20.57 -3.73 -19.86
C ALA A 38 20.71 -5.26 -19.91
N ASP A 39 21.55 -5.77 -20.81
CA ASP A 39 21.86 -7.19 -20.94
C ASP A 39 22.57 -7.74 -19.70
N LYS A 40 23.48 -6.97 -19.10
CA LYS A 40 24.22 -7.37 -17.89
C LYS A 40 23.39 -7.44 -16.62
N ILE A 41 22.41 -6.56 -16.46
CA ILE A 41 21.53 -6.55 -15.29
C ILE A 41 20.21 -7.29 -15.54
N HIS A 42 20.02 -7.87 -16.74
CA HIS A 42 18.80 -8.53 -17.18
C HIS A 42 17.55 -7.64 -17.04
N ARG A 43 17.67 -6.36 -17.41
CA ARG A 43 16.57 -5.38 -17.43
C ARG A 43 16.35 -4.83 -18.82
N THR A 44 15.26 -4.10 -18.98
CA THR A 44 14.98 -3.41 -20.24
C THR A 44 15.93 -2.20 -20.40
N THR A 45 16.24 -1.85 -21.64
CA THR A 45 16.96 -0.61 -21.95
C THR A 45 16.24 0.63 -21.45
N ARG A 46 14.91 0.60 -21.40
CA ARG A 46 14.10 1.65 -20.79
C ARG A 46 14.45 1.86 -19.31
N PHE A 47 14.59 0.77 -18.54
CA PHE A 47 15.02 0.85 -17.13
C PHE A 47 16.38 1.53 -17.02
N VAL A 48 17.35 1.14 -17.85
CA VAL A 48 18.68 1.77 -17.85
C VAL A 48 18.60 3.25 -18.18
N THR A 49 17.80 3.65 -19.17
CA THR A 49 17.60 5.06 -19.54
C THR A 49 16.97 5.88 -18.41
N GLU A 50 15.96 5.34 -17.71
CA GLU A 50 15.31 6.02 -16.58
C GLU A 50 16.28 6.31 -15.42
N TRP A 51 17.27 5.42 -15.22
CA TRP A 51 18.29 5.53 -14.17
C TRP A 51 19.62 6.13 -14.66
N TRP A 52 19.75 6.41 -15.96
CA TRP A 52 21.02 6.82 -16.57
C TRP A 52 21.54 8.15 -16.02
N GLU A 53 20.68 9.11 -15.71
CA GLU A 53 21.08 10.44 -15.23
C GLU A 53 20.83 10.63 -13.72
N LYS A 54 20.44 9.54 -13.03
CA LYS A 54 20.15 9.60 -11.60
C LYS A 54 21.44 9.57 -10.78
N SER A 55 21.37 10.14 -9.58
CA SER A 55 22.43 10.04 -8.58
C SER A 55 22.24 8.80 -7.70
N CYS A 56 23.31 8.35 -7.02
CA CYS A 56 23.24 7.23 -6.09
C CYS A 56 22.16 7.43 -5.02
N ASP A 57 22.03 8.66 -4.49
CA ASP A 57 21.02 8.97 -3.47
C ASP A 57 19.59 8.70 -3.95
N GLN A 58 19.32 8.93 -5.23
CA GLN A 58 18.02 8.66 -5.83
C GLN A 58 17.72 7.16 -5.97
N CYS A 59 18.72 6.29 -5.93
CA CYS A 59 18.52 4.83 -5.92
C CYS A 59 17.92 4.34 -4.61
N PHE A 60 18.22 5.03 -3.50
CA PHE A 60 17.74 4.74 -2.15
C PHE A 60 16.47 5.51 -1.77
N ALA A 61 16.02 6.43 -2.63
CA ALA A 61 14.83 7.22 -2.37
C ALA A 61 13.60 6.30 -2.28
N ASP A 62 13.06 6.17 -1.07
CA ASP A 62 11.85 5.40 -0.82
C ASP A 62 10.61 6.26 -1.08
N TYR A 63 9.94 5.98 -2.21
CA TYR A 63 8.66 6.61 -2.57
C TYR A 63 7.45 5.85 -2.01
N SER A 64 7.63 4.85 -1.13
CA SER A 64 6.52 4.13 -0.48
C SER A 64 5.56 5.08 0.25
N ASN A 65 6.07 6.22 0.74
CA ASN A 65 5.33 7.24 1.46
C ASN A 65 4.71 8.33 0.57
N ALA A 66 4.83 8.23 -0.76
CA ALA A 66 4.22 9.18 -1.71
C ALA A 66 2.70 8.98 -1.88
N GLY A 67 2.11 8.04 -1.12
CA GLY A 67 0.67 7.77 -1.14
C GLY A 67 -0.16 8.97 -0.68
N PRO A 68 -1.44 9.04 -1.09
CA PRO A 68 -2.34 10.09 -0.61
C PRO A 68 -2.43 10.07 0.92
N LYS A 69 -2.15 11.21 1.56
CA LYS A 69 -2.31 11.35 3.02
C LYS A 69 -3.72 10.93 3.43
N LEU A 70 -3.82 10.19 4.54
CA LEU A 70 -5.11 9.89 5.15
C LEU A 70 -5.80 11.21 5.50
N LYS A 71 -6.96 11.48 4.88
CA LYS A 71 -7.77 12.69 5.12
C LYS A 71 -8.44 12.73 6.50
N LEU A 72 -8.11 11.80 7.40
CA LEU A 72 -8.77 11.63 8.70
C LEU A 72 -7.81 12.02 9.82
N SER A 73 -8.20 13.01 10.62
CA SER A 73 -7.51 13.32 11.89
C SER A 73 -7.51 12.13 12.84
N ARG A 74 -6.53 12.05 13.76
CA ARG A 74 -6.50 10.99 14.79
C ARG A 74 -7.79 10.97 15.62
N ALA A 75 -8.29 12.14 15.99
CA ALA A 75 -9.53 12.26 16.74
C ALA A 75 -10.75 11.73 15.95
N ALA A 76 -10.82 11.94 14.64
CA ALA A 76 -11.86 11.34 13.80
C ALA A 76 -11.72 9.81 13.71
N GLN A 77 -10.49 9.28 13.69
CA GLN A 77 -10.23 7.84 13.70
C GLN A 77 -10.72 7.18 14.99
N ASP A 78 -10.49 7.82 16.14
CA ASP A 78 -10.94 7.31 17.44
C ASP A 78 -12.46 7.23 17.53
N ILE A 79 -13.16 8.27 17.03
CA ILE A 79 -14.63 8.26 16.92
C ILE A 79 -15.11 7.09 16.05
N ILE A 80 -14.42 6.81 14.94
CA ILE A 80 -14.78 5.68 14.07
C ILE A 80 -14.55 4.35 14.80
N ARG A 81 -13.42 4.18 15.50
CA ARG A 81 -13.10 2.96 16.27
C ARG A 81 -14.15 2.70 17.35
N GLU A 82 -14.45 3.69 18.17
CA GLU A 82 -15.48 3.61 19.22
C GLU A 82 -16.86 3.24 18.63
N ALA A 83 -17.24 3.86 17.51
CA ALA A 83 -18.51 3.60 16.85
C ALA A 83 -18.58 2.27 16.07
N SER A 84 -17.49 1.48 16.05
CA SER A 84 -17.37 0.22 15.28
C SER A 84 -17.41 -1.04 16.16
N GLY A 85 -17.76 -0.92 17.44
CA GLY A 85 -17.93 -2.04 18.37
C GLY A 85 -19.15 -2.94 18.07
N HIS A 86 -19.60 -3.70 19.08
CA HIS A 86 -20.65 -4.73 18.98
C HIS A 86 -21.94 -4.26 18.30
N GLN A 87 -22.39 -3.03 18.56
CA GLN A 87 -23.49 -2.38 17.84
C GLN A 87 -22.93 -1.28 16.94
N ARG A 88 -22.45 -1.68 15.75
CA ARG A 88 -21.83 -0.76 14.78
C ARG A 88 -22.82 0.32 14.34
N LYS A 89 -22.46 1.59 14.57
CA LYS A 89 -23.20 2.73 14.00
C LYS A 89 -23.01 2.82 12.49
N SER A 90 -24.07 3.24 11.79
CA SER A 90 -24.03 3.46 10.33
C SER A 90 -22.99 4.52 9.96
N GLY A 91 -22.33 4.36 8.81
CA GLY A 91 -21.26 5.28 8.41
C GLY A 91 -21.73 6.74 8.24
N SER A 92 -22.99 6.96 7.87
CA SER A 92 -23.57 8.31 7.75
C SER A 92 -23.75 8.98 9.11
N VAL A 93 -24.12 8.21 10.14
CA VAL A 93 -24.24 8.73 11.51
C VAL A 93 -22.87 9.12 12.04
N VAL A 94 -21.86 8.26 11.85
CA VAL A 94 -20.48 8.55 12.29
C VAL A 94 -19.91 9.78 11.58
N ALA A 95 -20.16 9.93 10.27
CA ALA A 95 -19.75 11.13 9.52
C ALA A 95 -20.35 12.42 10.10
N LYS A 96 -21.64 12.39 10.47
CA LYS A 96 -22.31 13.53 11.14
C LYS A 96 -21.73 13.79 12.54
N GLU A 97 -21.40 12.75 13.30
CA GLU A 97 -20.77 12.88 14.62
C GLU A 97 -19.38 13.52 14.52
N ILE A 98 -18.56 13.12 13.54
CA ILE A 98 -17.26 13.74 13.28
C ILE A 98 -17.41 15.21 12.90
N ALA A 99 -18.34 15.53 11.98
CA ALA A 99 -18.61 16.91 11.60
C ALA A 99 -19.06 17.78 12.78
N LYS A 100 -19.84 17.22 13.72
CA LYS A 100 -20.30 17.93 14.92
C LYS A 100 -19.20 18.09 15.98
N LYS A 101 -18.42 17.04 16.26
CA LYS A 101 -17.41 17.02 17.34
C LYS A 101 -16.09 17.66 16.92
N GLN A 102 -15.60 17.35 15.72
CA GLN A 102 -14.28 17.74 15.24
C GLN A 102 -14.32 18.91 14.25
N LYS A 103 -15.53 19.38 13.87
CA LYS A 103 -15.71 20.39 12.81
C LYS A 103 -15.03 20.00 11.49
N GLU A 104 -14.88 18.70 11.25
CA GLU A 104 -14.19 18.12 10.09
C GLU A 104 -15.23 17.49 9.15
N TYR A 105 -15.19 17.83 7.86
CA TYR A 105 -16.07 17.22 6.87
C TYR A 105 -15.51 15.87 6.41
N VAL A 106 -16.19 14.79 6.80
CA VAL A 106 -15.84 13.42 6.42
C VAL A 106 -17.02 12.77 5.71
N THR A 107 -16.78 12.13 4.57
CA THR A 107 -17.83 11.40 3.85
C THR A 107 -18.08 10.03 4.49
N ARG A 108 -19.31 9.50 4.32
CA ARG A 108 -19.63 8.10 4.68
C ARG A 108 -18.64 7.10 4.06
N GLN A 109 -18.19 7.36 2.83
CA GLN A 109 -17.27 6.47 2.12
C GLN A 109 -15.89 6.44 2.80
N THR A 110 -15.39 7.60 3.23
CA THR A 110 -14.13 7.71 3.99
C THR A 110 -14.18 6.88 5.27
N VAL A 111 -15.28 6.94 6.02
CA VAL A 111 -15.49 6.12 7.23
C VAL A 111 -15.45 4.61 6.91
N ASN A 112 -16.13 4.19 5.84
CA ASN A 112 -16.17 2.79 5.45
C ASN A 112 -14.82 2.27 4.93
N ASN A 113 -14.11 3.10 4.17
CA ASN A 113 -12.75 2.78 3.69
C ASN A 113 -11.79 2.61 4.86
N TYR A 114 -11.86 3.49 5.87
CA TYR A 114 -11.07 3.37 7.08
C TYR A 114 -11.38 2.07 7.82
N ARG A 115 -12.66 1.76 8.08
CA ARG A 115 -13.07 0.50 8.74
C ARG A 115 -12.56 -0.74 8.01
N ARG A 116 -12.60 -0.74 6.67
CA ARG A 116 -12.09 -1.86 5.86
C ARG A 116 -10.58 -2.02 5.99
N ARG A 117 -9.82 -0.92 5.95
CA ARG A 117 -8.36 -0.92 6.10
C ARG A 117 -7.92 -1.42 7.48
N GLU A 118 -8.62 -0.99 8.53
CA GLU A 118 -8.32 -1.36 9.92
C GLU A 118 -8.90 -2.72 10.34
N GLY A 119 -9.57 -3.45 9.45
CA GLY A 119 -10.16 -4.75 9.77
C GLY A 119 -11.37 -4.69 10.72
N LEU A 120 -12.01 -3.53 10.88
CA LEU A 120 -13.20 -3.33 11.71
C LEU A 120 -14.45 -3.92 11.03
N LYS A 121 -14.56 -5.24 11.08
CA LYS A 121 -15.68 -5.99 10.50
C LYS A 121 -16.96 -5.77 11.31
N PRO A 122 -18.13 -5.68 10.65
CA PRO A 122 -19.39 -5.70 11.36
C PRO A 122 -19.54 -7.04 12.10
N PHE A 123 -20.08 -7.00 13.31
CA PHE A 123 -20.44 -8.20 14.05
C PHE A 123 -21.49 -8.98 13.25
N HIS A 124 -21.18 -10.21 12.85
CA HIS A 124 -22.14 -11.09 12.22
C HIS A 124 -22.87 -11.82 13.34
N VAL A 125 -24.17 -11.59 13.46
CA VAL A 125 -25.03 -12.42 14.31
C VAL A 125 -25.11 -13.79 13.65
N ILE A 126 -24.52 -14.81 14.26
CA ILE A 126 -24.76 -16.20 13.86
C ILE A 126 -26.23 -16.47 14.15
N SER A 127 -27.04 -16.65 13.10
CA SER A 127 -28.41 -17.11 13.26
C SER A 127 -28.38 -18.43 14.01
N ARG A 128 -29.03 -18.50 15.17
CA ARG A 128 -29.15 -19.78 15.90
C ARG A 128 -29.77 -20.80 14.92
N PRO A 129 -29.21 -22.02 14.81
CA PRO A 129 -29.87 -23.05 14.02
C PRO A 129 -31.29 -23.22 14.55
N LEU A 130 -32.26 -23.34 13.63
CA LEU A 130 -33.64 -23.68 13.97
C LEU A 130 -33.57 -24.98 14.78
N LYS A 131 -34.19 -24.99 15.98
CA LYS A 131 -34.32 -26.22 16.76
C LYS A 131 -35.08 -27.22 15.88
N SER A 132 -34.41 -28.25 15.40
CA SER A 132 -35.10 -29.41 14.85
C SER A 132 -35.71 -30.15 16.03
N GLU A 133 -37.03 -30.32 16.02
CA GLU A 133 -37.74 -31.25 16.90
C GLU A 133 -37.35 -32.69 16.50
N THR A 134 -36.14 -33.11 16.85
CA THR A 134 -35.81 -34.53 16.86
C THR A 134 -36.22 -35.06 18.22
N HIS A 135 -37.42 -35.65 18.27
CA HIS A 135 -37.83 -36.58 19.31
C HIS A 135 -36.74 -37.65 19.46
N ILE A 136 -36.01 -37.62 20.57
CA ILE A 136 -35.24 -38.78 21.02
C ILE A 136 -36.27 -39.66 21.71
N SER A 137 -36.71 -40.71 21.03
CA SER A 137 -37.43 -41.82 21.65
C SER A 137 -36.42 -42.63 22.48
N ASP A 138 -36.77 -42.87 23.75
CA ASP A 138 -36.05 -43.73 24.72
C ASP A 138 -35.77 -45.15 24.19
#